data_AF-A0A9E3Q5V3-F1
#
_entry.id   AF-A0A9E3Q5V3-F1
#
_cell.length_a   1.000
_cell.length_b   1.000
_cell.length_c   1.000
_cell.angle_alpha   90.00
_cell.angle_beta   90.00
_cell.angle_gamma   90.00
#
_symmetry.space_group_name_H-M   'P 1'
#
loop_
_entity.id
_entity.type
_entity.pdbx_description
1 polymer ?
#
loop_
_entity_poly.entity_id
_entity_poly.type
_entity_poly.pdbx_seq_one_letter_code
_entity_poly.pdbx_strand_id
1 'polypeptide(L)'
;MPVTLEPLAEAIAHHSAKTPVGSILRTRQWAQMPLALRVRGQFSAGVESARILQRVQDGILRILDHSRTPDGVFESRARLRRDLMSLAREEGLTGPGPDSGRITDIGSAARTDLIVRTQTQQAYGHAEWKSGQDPDALDAAPAWELFRLQDRERPRDWMRRWREAGGRFHGSERMIALKTDTIWARLSRFGTPWPPFDFNSGMWVSDVSRAEAEELGVLPVGQEVQPVEADFNRDMEASVRGIGPELRQNLQNLFGPQIEVDGDRLRWKPAARDYEQAAATARTQARSFFARSEADQRADRLGHLHPPESQAALRSALEEARVEIAAVAAGRKPLFHEQLAMAGGQAPLARLARDWQRLLPAGIRIKADGDHLYAWNPALVGRLAAPGRPLWDQVREHAANGRWLGYGIHMFEPGAKSRVTIHAPDGRLVAGFIAPRAHDELYAAARARDWTEATGILHTYEIQSL
;
A
#
# COMPACT_ATOMS: atom_id res chain seq x y z
N MET A 1 8.84 4.23 44.86
CA MET A 1 7.42 4.14 44.46
C MET A 1 7.15 2.71 44.01
N PRO A 2 5.92 2.18 44.15
CA PRO A 2 5.55 0.92 43.53
C PRO A 2 5.65 1.05 42.01
N VAL A 3 6.13 0.00 41.33
CA VAL A 3 5.96 -0.11 39.87
C VAL A 3 4.49 -0.45 39.63
N THR A 4 3.74 0.47 39.01
CA THR A 4 2.31 0.25 38.72
C THR A 4 2.15 -0.92 37.75
N LEU A 5 1.25 -1.85 38.09
CA LEU A 5 0.97 -3.03 37.27
C LEU A 5 0.02 -2.73 36.10
N GLU A 6 -0.58 -1.54 36.11
CA GLU A 6 -1.65 -1.10 35.21
C GLU A 6 -1.21 -1.00 33.73
N PRO A 7 0.00 -0.48 33.38
CA PRO A 7 0.44 -0.50 31.98
C PRO A 7 0.63 -1.92 31.42
N LEU A 8 0.87 -2.91 32.27
CA LEU A 8 0.93 -4.31 31.84
C LEU A 8 -0.49 -4.86 31.62
N ALA A 9 -1.42 -4.57 32.52
CA ALA A 9 -2.83 -4.96 32.39
C ALA A 9 -3.48 -4.35 31.14
N GLU A 10 -3.25 -3.07 30.85
CA GLU A 10 -3.75 -2.39 29.65
C GLU A 10 -3.13 -2.93 28.35
N ALA A 11 -1.83 -3.31 28.36
CA ALA A 11 -1.20 -3.97 27.22
C ALA A 11 -1.83 -5.35 26.95
N ILE A 12 -2.11 -6.12 28.00
CA ILE A 12 -2.78 -7.43 27.93
C ILE A 12 -4.23 -7.28 27.47
N ALA A 13 -4.99 -6.31 28.00
CA ALA A 13 -6.36 -6.01 27.59
C ALA A 13 -6.44 -5.62 26.11
N HIS A 14 -5.58 -4.68 25.67
CA HIS A 14 -5.50 -4.25 24.28
C HIS A 14 -5.17 -5.40 23.31
N HIS A 15 -4.30 -6.34 23.71
CA HIS A 15 -3.90 -7.45 22.85
C HIS A 15 -4.89 -8.63 22.88
N SER A 16 -5.55 -8.89 24.02
CA SER A 16 -6.53 -9.98 24.17
C SER A 16 -7.87 -9.66 23.50
N ALA A 17 -8.28 -8.39 23.49
CA ALA A 17 -9.50 -7.93 22.81
C ALA A 17 -9.46 -7.98 21.26
N LYS A 18 -8.39 -8.52 20.66
CA LYS A 18 -8.25 -8.63 19.20
C LYS A 18 -8.78 -9.95 18.68
N THR A 19 -9.24 -9.96 17.44
CA THR A 19 -9.74 -11.15 16.75
C THR A 19 -8.76 -11.59 15.67
N PRO A 20 -8.28 -12.85 15.66
CA PRO A 20 -7.45 -13.37 14.57
C PRO A 20 -8.20 -13.37 13.24
N VAL A 21 -7.66 -12.66 12.23
CA VAL A 21 -8.33 -12.43 10.93
C VAL A 21 -7.37 -12.73 9.78
N GLY A 22 -7.60 -13.87 9.13
CA GLY A 22 -6.80 -14.33 7.99
C GLY A 22 -7.14 -13.56 6.72
N SER A 23 -6.13 -13.04 6.00
CA SER A 23 -6.37 -12.21 4.82
C SER A 23 -5.22 -12.13 3.82
N ILE A 24 -5.55 -12.13 2.52
CA ILE A 24 -4.65 -11.82 1.40
C ILE A 24 -4.07 -10.39 1.45
N LEU A 25 -4.69 -9.47 2.20
CA LEU A 25 -4.39 -8.04 2.10
C LEU A 25 -2.94 -7.72 2.48
N ARG A 26 -2.25 -7.02 1.58
CA ARG A 26 -0.90 -6.50 1.80
C ARG A 26 -0.95 -5.18 2.57
N THR A 27 0.17 -4.73 3.12
CA THR A 27 0.25 -3.62 4.09
C THR A 27 -0.44 -2.33 3.64
N ARG A 28 -0.42 -2.01 2.34
CA ARG A 28 -1.10 -0.83 1.77
C ARG A 28 -2.63 -0.99 1.74
N GLN A 29 -3.11 -2.19 1.40
CA GLN A 29 -4.53 -2.52 1.31
C GLN A 29 -5.14 -2.54 2.71
N TRP A 30 -4.42 -3.08 3.70
CA TRP A 30 -4.78 -2.95 5.11
C TRP A 30 -4.89 -1.49 5.56
N ALA A 31 -3.97 -0.61 5.15
CA ALA A 31 -4.02 0.81 5.52
C ALA A 31 -5.28 1.56 4.99
N GLN A 32 -5.92 1.05 3.93
CA GLN A 32 -7.20 1.56 3.42
C GLN A 32 -8.42 1.12 4.29
N MET A 33 -8.25 0.16 5.21
CA MET A 33 -9.34 -0.34 6.05
C MET A 33 -9.66 0.61 7.23
N PRO A 34 -10.94 0.66 7.69
CA PRO A 34 -11.35 1.38 8.90
C PRO A 34 -10.44 1.16 10.11
N LEU A 35 -10.18 2.21 10.87
CA LEU A 35 -9.27 2.17 12.02
C LEU A 35 -9.73 1.16 13.07
N ALA A 36 -11.02 1.13 13.40
CA ALA A 36 -11.58 0.15 14.33
C ALA A 36 -11.35 -1.30 13.91
N LEU A 37 -11.48 -1.63 12.61
CA LEU A 37 -11.20 -2.98 12.11
C LEU A 37 -9.70 -3.31 12.21
N ARG A 38 -8.81 -2.35 11.98
CA ARG A 38 -7.37 -2.54 12.16
C ARG A 38 -6.93 -2.67 13.62
N VAL A 39 -7.48 -1.88 14.53
CA VAL A 39 -7.11 -1.92 15.95
C VAL A 39 -7.59 -3.21 16.61
N ARG A 40 -8.83 -3.65 16.30
CA ARG A 40 -9.46 -4.87 16.82
C ARG A 40 -9.07 -6.14 16.05
N GLY A 41 -8.35 -6.03 14.93
CA GLY A 41 -7.89 -7.17 14.13
C GLY A 41 -6.49 -7.62 14.54
N GLN A 42 -6.33 -8.91 14.82
CA GLN A 42 -5.03 -9.58 14.92
C GLN A 42 -4.73 -10.22 13.55
N PHE A 43 -4.12 -9.42 12.67
CA PHE A 43 -3.81 -9.78 11.29
C PHE A 43 -2.32 -9.64 10.99
N SER A 44 -1.88 -10.19 9.86
CA SER A 44 -0.55 -9.91 9.28
C SER A 44 -0.68 -9.85 7.76
N ALA A 45 0.06 -8.93 7.15
CA ALA A 45 -0.14 -8.56 5.75
C ALA A 45 0.15 -9.73 4.78
N GLY A 46 -0.91 -10.33 4.22
CA GLY A 46 -0.88 -11.50 3.36
C GLY A 46 -0.73 -12.84 4.09
N VAL A 47 -1.10 -12.92 5.37
CA VAL A 47 -1.18 -14.17 6.14
C VAL A 47 -2.64 -14.61 6.21
N GLU A 48 -2.94 -15.78 5.65
CA GLU A 48 -4.30 -16.28 5.52
C GLU A 48 -4.70 -17.33 6.56
N SER A 49 -3.71 -18.04 7.12
CA SER A 49 -3.92 -19.03 8.19
C SER A 49 -4.41 -18.36 9.47
N ALA A 50 -5.59 -18.76 9.95
CA ALA A 50 -6.10 -18.32 11.24
C ALA A 50 -5.28 -18.93 12.39
N ARG A 51 -4.82 -20.19 12.23
CA ARG A 51 -3.94 -20.91 13.17
C ARG A 51 -2.64 -20.14 13.46
N ILE A 52 -1.99 -19.56 12.45
CA ILE A 52 -0.82 -18.68 12.64
C ILE A 52 -1.18 -17.42 13.43
N LEU A 53 -2.28 -16.76 13.08
CA LEU A 53 -2.65 -15.49 13.70
C LEU A 53 -3.08 -15.64 15.16
N GLN A 54 -3.76 -16.74 15.49
CA GLN A 54 -4.02 -17.17 16.88
C GLN A 54 -2.71 -17.44 17.62
N ARG A 55 -1.77 -18.21 17.04
CA ARG A 55 -0.47 -18.49 17.69
C ARG A 55 0.35 -17.22 17.96
N VAL A 56 0.27 -16.21 17.09
CA VAL A 56 0.85 -14.87 17.35
C VAL A 56 0.18 -14.22 18.57
N GLN A 57 -1.16 -14.24 18.64
CA GLN A 57 -1.90 -13.65 19.77
C GLN A 57 -1.53 -14.32 21.09
N ASP A 58 -1.69 -15.64 21.18
CA ASP A 58 -1.43 -16.44 22.38
C ASP A 58 0.01 -16.28 22.87
N GLY A 59 0.95 -16.20 21.93
CA GLY A 59 2.36 -15.99 22.22
C GLY A 59 2.66 -14.60 22.74
N ILE A 60 2.03 -13.56 22.19
CA ILE A 60 2.22 -12.19 22.68
C ILE A 60 1.54 -11.99 24.03
N LEU A 61 0.36 -12.58 24.26
CA LEU A 61 -0.27 -12.56 25.57
C LEU A 61 0.65 -13.15 26.65
N ARG A 62 1.24 -14.34 26.43
CA ARG A 62 2.21 -14.93 27.37
C ARG A 62 3.50 -14.11 27.53
N ILE A 63 3.92 -13.36 26.51
CA ILE A 63 5.07 -12.43 26.61
C ILE A 63 4.73 -11.24 27.51
N LEU A 64 3.52 -10.67 27.40
CA LEU A 64 3.04 -9.53 28.18
C LEU A 64 2.73 -9.94 29.63
N ASP A 65 1.95 -11.00 29.82
CA ASP A 65 1.57 -11.62 31.10
C ASP A 65 2.76 -12.28 31.82
N HIS A 66 3.92 -12.37 31.16
CA HIS A 66 5.13 -13.08 31.62
C HIS A 66 4.84 -14.52 32.09
N SER A 67 3.80 -15.17 31.53
CA SER A 67 3.36 -16.49 31.95
C SER A 67 4.13 -17.63 31.28
N ARG A 68 4.04 -18.80 31.90
CA ARG A 68 4.71 -20.02 31.46
C ARG A 68 3.88 -20.74 30.39
N THR A 69 4.56 -21.49 29.53
CA THR A 69 3.93 -22.52 28.69
C THR A 69 3.44 -23.67 29.59
N PRO A 70 2.60 -24.61 29.09
CA PRO A 70 2.21 -25.80 29.83
C PRO A 70 3.41 -26.61 30.37
N ASP A 71 4.54 -26.55 29.67
CA ASP A 71 5.82 -27.19 30.02
C ASP A 71 6.63 -26.42 31.11
N GLY A 72 6.04 -25.39 31.72
CA GLY A 72 6.63 -24.62 32.82
C GLY A 72 7.69 -23.59 32.43
N VAL A 73 7.95 -23.38 31.13
CA VAL A 73 8.98 -22.43 30.65
C VAL A 73 8.35 -21.11 30.24
N PHE A 74 8.98 -19.98 30.53
CA PHE A 74 8.51 -18.68 30.06
C PHE A 74 8.46 -18.59 28.52
N GLU A 75 7.38 -18.02 27.98
CA GLU A 75 7.32 -17.64 26.58
C GLU A 75 8.30 -16.49 26.31
N SER A 76 8.88 -16.45 25.11
CA SER A 76 9.82 -15.39 24.75
C SER A 76 9.74 -15.07 23.27
N ARG A 77 10.10 -13.83 22.89
CA ARG A 77 10.18 -13.42 21.47
C ARG A 77 11.01 -14.39 20.63
N ALA A 78 12.07 -14.99 21.19
CA ALA A 78 12.91 -15.96 20.49
C ALA A 78 12.28 -17.36 20.35
N ARG A 79 11.46 -17.80 21.30
CA ARG A 79 10.66 -19.03 21.22
C ARG A 79 9.51 -18.85 20.23
N LEU A 80 8.60 -17.91 20.50
CA LEU A 80 7.49 -17.55 19.60
C LEU A 80 7.94 -17.38 18.14
N ARG A 81 9.08 -16.72 17.88
CA ARG A 81 9.63 -16.61 16.53
C ARG A 81 9.89 -17.97 15.89
N ARG A 82 10.57 -18.90 16.56
CA ARG A 82 10.84 -20.26 16.02
C ARG A 82 9.55 -21.04 15.80
N ASP A 83 8.61 -20.95 16.74
CA ASP A 83 7.34 -21.66 16.66
C ASP A 83 6.52 -21.18 15.46
N LEU A 84 6.50 -19.86 15.19
CA LEU A 84 5.88 -19.29 13.98
C LEU A 84 6.63 -19.69 12.69
N MET A 85 7.95 -19.88 12.73
CA MET A 85 8.71 -20.39 11.58
C MET A 85 8.45 -21.88 11.31
N SER A 86 8.20 -22.71 12.35
CA SER A 86 7.74 -24.10 12.19
C SER A 86 6.34 -24.13 11.58
N LEU A 87 5.42 -23.42 12.22
CA LEU A 87 4.02 -23.38 11.81
C LEU A 87 3.86 -22.85 10.38
N ALA A 88 4.61 -21.84 9.96
CA ALA A 88 4.59 -21.36 8.58
C ALA A 88 5.09 -22.40 7.55
N ARG A 89 5.89 -23.39 7.95
CA ARG A 89 6.30 -24.53 7.09
C ARG A 89 5.24 -25.63 7.08
N GLU A 90 4.69 -25.97 8.25
CA GLU A 90 3.57 -26.91 8.39
C GLU A 90 2.37 -26.49 7.52
N GLU A 91 2.07 -25.18 7.51
CA GLU A 91 0.96 -24.57 6.76
C GLU A 91 1.31 -24.28 5.28
N GLY A 92 2.50 -24.69 4.81
CA GLY A 92 2.93 -24.51 3.40
C GLY A 92 3.16 -23.06 2.95
N LEU A 93 3.33 -22.12 3.89
CA LEU A 93 3.45 -20.67 3.62
C LEU A 93 4.90 -20.19 3.41
N THR A 94 5.87 -21.10 3.35
CA THR A 94 7.28 -20.84 3.05
C THR A 94 7.65 -21.30 1.63
N GLY A 95 8.62 -20.62 1.01
CA GLY A 95 9.21 -21.12 -0.24
C GLY A 95 10.03 -22.41 -0.04
N PRO A 96 10.26 -23.20 -1.10
CA PRO A 96 11.10 -24.39 -1.01
C PRO A 96 12.57 -24.01 -0.76
N GLY A 97 13.18 -24.57 0.29
CA GLY A 97 14.59 -24.36 0.64
C GLY A 97 14.82 -23.91 2.08
N PRO A 98 16.02 -23.38 2.40
CA PRO A 98 16.31 -22.78 3.70
C PRO A 98 15.58 -21.43 3.90
N ASP A 99 15.68 -20.87 5.11
CA ASP A 99 15.10 -19.55 5.43
C ASP A 99 15.59 -18.48 4.44
N SER A 100 14.65 -17.85 3.73
CA SER A 100 14.96 -16.85 2.71
C SER A 100 15.47 -15.52 3.28
N GLY A 101 15.27 -15.28 4.58
CA GLY A 101 15.59 -14.01 5.26
C GLY A 101 14.72 -12.82 4.82
N ARG A 102 13.73 -13.01 3.93
CA ARG A 102 12.98 -11.91 3.30
C ARG A 102 11.68 -11.63 4.03
N ILE A 103 11.41 -10.36 4.35
CA ILE A 103 10.15 -9.88 4.98
C ILE A 103 8.84 -10.16 4.19
N THR A 104 8.96 -10.72 2.98
CA THR A 104 7.85 -11.19 2.13
C THR A 104 7.49 -12.67 2.35
N ASP A 105 8.41 -13.45 2.90
CA ASP A 105 8.26 -14.86 3.26
C ASP A 105 7.79 -14.95 4.73
N ILE A 106 6.66 -15.62 4.96
CA ILE A 106 5.95 -15.64 6.24
C ILE A 106 6.75 -16.38 7.31
N GLY A 107 7.44 -17.47 6.93
CA GLY A 107 8.24 -18.29 7.85
C GLY A 107 9.71 -17.88 7.94
N SER A 108 10.09 -16.71 7.41
CA SER A 108 11.46 -16.20 7.56
C SER A 108 11.72 -15.61 8.95
N ALA A 109 12.96 -15.70 9.44
CA ALA A 109 13.37 -15.11 10.72
C ALA A 109 13.17 -13.58 10.77
N ALA A 110 13.26 -12.90 9.62
CA ALA A 110 13.07 -11.46 9.51
C ALA A 110 11.58 -11.06 9.56
N ARG A 111 10.69 -11.84 8.94
CA ARG A 111 9.24 -11.58 8.97
C ARG A 111 8.63 -11.91 10.32
N THR A 112 9.01 -13.04 10.91
CA THR A 112 8.50 -13.47 12.22
C THR A 112 8.94 -12.53 13.34
N ASP A 113 10.19 -12.05 13.37
CA ASP A 113 10.60 -10.99 14.31
C ASP A 113 9.87 -9.66 14.06
N LEU A 114 9.66 -9.25 12.79
CA LEU A 114 8.90 -8.05 12.47
C LEU A 114 7.46 -8.10 13.02
N ILE A 115 6.76 -9.24 12.86
CA ILE A 115 5.41 -9.45 13.38
C ILE A 115 5.43 -9.33 14.91
N VAL A 116 6.26 -10.14 15.58
CA VAL A 116 6.30 -10.21 17.05
C VAL A 116 6.72 -8.86 17.64
N ARG A 117 7.80 -8.22 17.15
CA ARG A 117 8.23 -6.89 17.64
C ARG A 117 7.11 -5.86 17.49
N THR A 118 6.51 -5.76 16.30
CA THR A 118 5.53 -4.67 16.04
C THR A 118 4.30 -4.83 16.92
N GLN A 119 3.75 -6.05 17.03
CA GLN A 119 2.54 -6.29 17.82
C GLN A 119 2.78 -6.18 19.34
N THR A 120 3.92 -6.63 19.86
CA THR A 120 4.29 -6.41 21.27
C THR A 120 4.53 -4.92 21.56
N GLN A 121 5.24 -4.19 20.70
CA GLN A 121 5.48 -2.76 20.90
C GLN A 121 4.18 -1.93 20.78
N GLN A 122 3.26 -2.28 19.88
CA GLN A 122 1.94 -1.64 19.79
C GLN A 122 1.10 -1.84 21.06
N ALA A 123 1.21 -2.99 21.75
CA ALA A 123 0.50 -3.22 23.01
C ALA A 123 1.07 -2.35 24.15
N TYR A 124 2.39 -2.28 24.29
CA TYR A 124 3.01 -1.40 25.30
C TYR A 124 2.76 0.09 25.02
N GLY A 125 2.88 0.54 23.78
CA GLY A 125 2.63 1.94 23.43
C GLY A 125 1.17 2.35 23.63
N HIS A 126 0.21 1.47 23.36
CA HIS A 126 -1.19 1.71 23.71
C HIS A 126 -1.37 1.91 25.22
N ALA A 127 -0.74 1.08 26.05
CA ALA A 127 -0.84 1.19 27.50
C ALA A 127 -0.19 2.48 28.03
N GLU A 128 0.97 2.85 27.52
CA GLU A 128 1.65 4.11 27.83
C GLU A 128 0.82 5.33 27.42
N TRP A 129 0.17 5.28 26.25
CA TRP A 129 -0.81 6.30 25.85
C TRP A 129 -2.02 6.33 26.78
N LYS A 130 -2.62 5.18 27.08
CA LYS A 130 -3.80 5.03 27.93
C LYS A 130 -3.56 5.56 29.36
N SER A 131 -2.46 5.21 29.99
CA SER A 131 -2.03 5.80 31.27
C SER A 131 -1.70 7.29 31.12
N GLY A 132 -1.11 7.70 30.00
CA GLY A 132 -0.90 9.10 29.63
C GLY A 132 -2.15 9.88 29.18
N GLN A 133 -3.36 9.31 29.32
CA GLN A 133 -4.64 10.02 29.20
C GLN A 133 -5.31 10.25 30.57
N ASP A 134 -4.70 9.81 31.67
CA ASP A 134 -5.17 10.18 33.01
C ASP A 134 -5.00 11.70 33.26
N PRO A 135 -5.96 12.39 33.91
CA PRO A 135 -5.88 13.83 34.14
C PRO A 135 -4.65 14.27 34.95
N ASP A 136 -4.25 13.53 36.00
CA ASP A 136 -3.09 13.87 36.82
C ASP A 136 -1.78 13.60 36.04
N ALA A 137 -1.76 12.55 35.21
CA ALA A 137 -0.65 12.26 34.32
C ALA A 137 -0.50 13.30 33.18
N LEU A 138 -1.61 13.86 32.69
CA LEU A 138 -1.64 14.98 31.74
C LEU A 138 -1.24 16.29 32.40
N ASP A 139 -1.58 16.54 33.67
CA ASP A 139 -1.14 17.74 34.37
C ASP A 139 0.36 17.72 34.70
N ALA A 140 0.89 16.58 35.14
CA ALA A 140 2.31 16.44 35.43
C ALA A 140 3.19 16.46 34.16
N ALA A 141 2.75 15.77 33.11
CA ALA A 141 3.47 15.61 31.85
C ALA A 141 2.51 15.72 30.64
N PRO A 142 2.13 16.93 30.22
CA PRO A 142 1.14 17.15 29.15
C PRO A 142 1.66 16.81 27.75
N ALA A 143 2.97 16.67 27.58
CA ALA A 143 3.63 16.56 26.28
C ALA A 143 4.56 15.33 26.17
N TRP A 144 4.91 15.00 24.93
CA TRP A 144 5.83 13.93 24.58
C TRP A 144 6.91 14.42 23.61
N GLU A 145 8.15 14.00 23.83
CA GLU A 145 9.24 14.11 22.87
C GLU A 145 9.41 12.80 22.08
N LEU A 146 9.38 12.89 20.75
CA LEU A 146 9.65 11.78 19.83
C LEU A 146 11.17 11.53 19.72
N PHE A 147 11.69 10.54 20.44
CA PHE A 147 13.13 10.25 20.48
C PHE A 147 13.49 8.88 19.89
N ARG A 148 14.77 8.66 19.57
CA ARG A 148 15.30 7.38 19.08
C ARG A 148 15.66 6.47 20.25
N LEU A 149 14.76 5.57 20.62
CA LEU A 149 15.03 4.50 21.60
C LEU A 149 15.91 3.37 21.03
N GLN A 150 15.93 3.18 19.70
CA GLN A 150 16.73 2.12 19.08
C GLN A 150 17.29 2.50 17.70
N ASP A 151 18.56 2.16 17.49
CA ASP A 151 19.22 2.31 16.20
C ASP A 151 18.71 1.34 15.13
N ARG A 152 18.96 1.72 13.88
CA ARG A 152 18.58 1.00 12.67
C ARG A 152 19.70 1.18 11.65
N GLU A 153 20.11 0.11 10.97
CA GLU A 153 21.09 0.14 9.86
C GLU A 153 20.78 1.24 8.84
N ARG A 154 19.49 1.47 8.57
CA ARG A 154 18.98 2.54 7.70
C ARG A 154 17.89 3.29 8.47
N PRO A 155 18.26 4.34 9.24
CA PRO A 155 17.27 5.13 9.96
C PRO A 155 16.40 5.88 8.95
N ARG A 156 15.13 6.06 9.28
CA ARG A 156 14.26 6.99 8.55
C ARG A 156 14.54 8.41 9.00
N ASP A 157 14.42 9.35 8.07
CA ASP A 157 14.36 10.78 8.35
C ASP A 157 13.04 11.07 9.10
N TRP A 158 13.13 11.20 10.42
CA TRP A 158 11.97 11.48 11.27
C TRP A 158 11.68 12.97 11.38
N MET A 159 12.67 13.84 11.24
CA MET A 159 12.48 15.30 11.21
C MET A 159 11.60 15.69 10.01
N ARG A 160 11.89 15.15 8.82
CA ARG A 160 11.02 15.35 7.65
C ARG A 160 9.62 14.81 7.89
N ARG A 161 9.47 13.60 8.43
CA ARG A 161 8.14 13.00 8.68
C ARG A 161 7.33 13.73 9.73
N TRP A 162 7.98 14.30 10.75
CA TRP A 162 7.38 15.17 11.76
C TRP A 162 6.81 16.43 11.11
N ARG A 163 7.63 17.11 10.30
CA ARG A 163 7.24 18.29 9.52
C ARG A 163 6.10 17.98 8.53
N GLU A 164 6.17 16.85 7.83
CA GLU A 164 5.12 16.36 6.92
C GLU A 164 3.79 16.01 7.64
N ALA A 165 3.83 15.70 8.94
CA ALA A 165 2.65 15.49 9.78
C ALA A 165 2.08 16.79 10.39
N GLY A 166 2.74 17.94 10.15
CA GLY A 166 2.38 19.27 10.69
C GLY A 166 3.15 19.71 11.94
N GLY A 167 4.20 18.97 12.33
CA GLY A 167 4.93 19.18 13.57
C GLY A 167 5.82 20.42 13.62
N ARG A 168 5.83 21.05 14.79
CA ARG A 168 6.74 22.15 15.16
C ARG A 168 8.00 21.59 15.79
N PHE A 169 9.12 22.28 15.61
CA PHE A 169 10.37 21.95 16.30
C PHE A 169 10.56 22.91 17.48
N HIS A 170 11.05 22.36 18.59
CA HIS A 170 11.39 23.13 19.79
C HIS A 170 12.91 23.05 20.00
N GLY A 171 13.54 24.18 20.31
CA GLY A 171 15.00 24.31 20.14
C GLY A 171 15.41 24.12 18.67
N SER A 172 16.55 23.45 18.43
CA SER A 172 17.06 23.18 17.08
C SER A 172 16.34 22.03 16.36
N GLU A 173 16.06 20.93 17.06
CA GLU A 173 15.66 19.65 16.45
C GLU A 173 14.60 18.85 17.24
N ARG A 174 14.17 19.30 18.43
CA ARG A 174 13.29 18.49 19.30
C ARG A 174 11.89 18.41 18.72
N MET A 175 11.36 17.18 18.65
CA MET A 175 10.06 16.84 18.05
C MET A 175 9.05 16.62 19.17
N ILE A 176 8.46 17.71 19.67
CA ILE A 176 7.61 17.72 20.87
C ILE A 176 6.20 18.19 20.52
N ALA A 177 5.19 17.51 21.06
CA ALA A 177 3.79 17.93 21.01
C ALA A 177 3.03 17.45 22.26
N LEU A 178 1.84 18.02 22.50
CA LEU A 178 0.93 17.54 23.56
C LEU A 178 0.55 16.07 23.32
N LYS A 179 0.38 15.27 24.38
CA LYS A 179 -0.08 13.87 24.31
C LYS A 179 -1.43 13.70 23.58
N THR A 180 -2.19 14.79 23.50
CA THR A 180 -3.52 14.91 22.91
C THR A 180 -3.52 15.40 21.45
N ASP A 181 -2.38 15.79 20.88
CA ASP A 181 -2.32 16.33 19.51
C ASP A 181 -2.50 15.23 18.45
N THR A 182 -3.40 15.49 17.50
CA THR A 182 -3.63 14.73 16.27
C THR A 182 -2.37 14.32 15.49
N ILE A 183 -1.25 15.04 15.66
CA ILE A 183 0.04 14.73 15.02
C ILE A 183 0.50 13.30 15.26
N TRP A 184 0.28 12.73 16.45
CA TRP A 184 0.72 11.37 16.75
C TRP A 184 0.02 10.35 15.85
N ALA A 185 -1.28 10.51 15.61
CA ALA A 185 -2.05 9.70 14.68
C ALA A 185 -1.66 9.95 13.21
N ARG A 186 -1.33 11.20 12.82
CA ARG A 186 -0.87 11.57 11.46
C ARG A 186 0.54 11.01 11.14
N LEU A 187 1.43 11.03 12.13
CA LEU A 187 2.78 10.47 12.06
C LEU A 187 2.75 8.93 11.97
N SER A 188 1.79 8.32 12.67
CA SER A 188 1.58 6.88 12.72
C SER A 188 1.16 6.29 11.39
N ARG A 189 1.98 5.35 10.85
CA ARG A 189 1.55 4.46 9.76
C ARG A 189 0.31 3.62 10.13
N PHE A 190 0.00 3.50 11.41
CA PHE A 190 -1.14 2.75 11.92
C PHE A 190 -2.36 3.65 12.16
N GLY A 191 -2.26 4.97 12.03
CA GLY A 191 -3.35 5.91 12.33
C GLY A 191 -3.75 5.96 13.81
N THR A 192 -2.88 5.47 14.69
CA THR A 192 -3.08 5.44 16.14
C THR A 192 -2.17 6.46 16.83
N PRO A 193 -2.60 7.12 17.93
CA PRO A 193 -1.81 8.15 18.61
C PRO A 193 -0.64 7.61 19.45
N TRP A 194 -0.38 6.30 19.43
CA TRP A 194 0.66 5.66 20.26
C TRP A 194 1.82 5.06 19.44
N PRO A 195 3.04 4.97 20.03
CA PRO A 195 4.17 4.31 19.40
C PRO A 195 3.99 2.79 19.29
N PRO A 196 4.77 2.09 18.44
CA PRO A 196 5.71 2.64 17.46
C PRO A 196 4.97 3.18 16.23
N PHE A 197 5.30 4.40 15.81
CA PHE A 197 4.65 5.09 14.68
C PHE A 197 4.97 4.51 13.29
N ASP A 198 5.86 3.51 13.19
CA ASP A 198 6.15 2.76 11.95
C ASP A 198 6.78 1.39 12.25
N PHE A 199 6.63 0.43 11.33
CA PHE A 199 7.35 -0.84 11.31
C PHE A 199 8.86 -0.62 11.46
N ASN A 200 9.47 -1.20 12.50
CA ASN A 200 10.88 -0.99 12.83
C ASN A 200 11.28 0.51 12.93
N SER A 201 10.40 1.39 13.45
CA SER A 201 10.64 2.84 13.58
C SER A 201 12.02 3.19 14.16
N GLY A 202 12.39 2.51 15.25
CA GLY A 202 13.48 2.89 16.14
C GLY A 202 13.12 4.05 17.09
N MET A 203 11.90 4.58 16.98
CA MET A 203 11.42 5.73 17.75
C MET A 203 10.46 5.30 18.85
N TRP A 204 10.48 6.05 19.93
CA TRP A 204 9.56 5.99 21.07
C TRP A 204 9.20 7.41 21.52
N VAL A 205 8.41 7.54 22.59
CA VAL A 205 8.06 8.82 23.22
C VAL A 205 8.67 8.91 24.61
N SER A 206 9.02 10.12 25.05
CA SER A 206 9.39 10.39 26.44
C SER A 206 8.52 11.51 26.98
N ASP A 207 8.08 11.38 28.23
CA ASP A 207 7.29 12.41 28.92
C ASP A 207 8.10 13.71 29.06
N VAL A 208 7.46 14.82 28.67
CA VAL A 208 7.93 16.19 28.85
C VAL A 208 7.07 16.83 29.93
N SER A 209 7.72 17.31 31.00
CA SER A 209 7.03 17.87 32.18
C SER A 209 6.22 19.13 31.83
N ARG A 210 5.20 19.48 32.63
CA ARG A 210 4.44 20.73 32.42
C ARG A 210 5.35 21.95 32.37
N ALA A 211 6.27 22.10 33.32
CA ALA A 211 7.18 23.24 33.37
C ALA A 211 8.02 23.38 32.10
N GLU A 212 8.54 22.27 31.56
CA GLU A 212 9.29 22.25 30.30
C GLU A 212 8.38 22.49 29.07
N ALA A 213 7.17 21.93 29.06
CA ALA A 213 6.20 22.15 27.99
C ALA A 213 5.74 23.62 27.92
N GLU A 214 5.65 24.29 29.07
CA GLU A 214 5.35 25.71 29.20
C GLU A 214 6.55 26.60 28.84
N GLU A 215 7.76 26.29 29.30
CA GLU A 215 9.01 26.98 28.92
C GLU A 215 9.27 26.91 27.40
N LEU A 216 9.04 25.75 26.78
CA LEU A 216 9.21 25.54 25.34
C LEU A 216 8.05 26.07 24.49
N GLY A 217 6.98 26.61 25.10
CA GLY A 217 5.79 27.11 24.39
C GLY A 217 5.00 26.02 23.64
N VAL A 218 5.09 24.77 24.10
CA VAL A 218 4.24 23.65 23.64
C VAL A 218 2.84 23.78 24.23
N LEU A 219 2.76 24.25 25.48
CA LEU A 219 1.55 24.51 26.24
C LEU A 219 1.57 25.95 26.77
N PRO A 220 0.50 26.75 26.66
CA PRO A 220 0.40 28.03 27.37
C PRO A 220 0.39 27.82 28.90
N VAL A 221 1.06 28.70 29.63
CA VAL A 221 1.19 28.63 31.10
C VAL A 221 -0.17 28.49 31.78
N GLY A 222 -0.35 27.42 32.56
CA GLY A 222 -1.59 27.17 33.30
C GLY A 222 -2.77 26.70 32.44
N GLN A 223 -2.56 26.36 31.16
CA GLN A 223 -3.60 25.69 30.37
C GLN A 223 -3.78 24.23 30.83
N GLU A 224 -5.02 23.82 31.07
CA GLU A 224 -5.39 22.42 31.28
C GLU A 224 -5.38 21.63 29.96
N VAL A 225 -4.97 20.36 30.02
CA VAL A 225 -4.98 19.44 28.88
C VAL A 225 -5.99 18.33 29.15
N GLN A 226 -7.06 18.30 28.36
CA GLN A 226 -8.19 17.38 28.55
C GLN A 226 -7.97 16.04 27.82
N PRO A 227 -8.30 14.88 28.41
CA PRO A 227 -8.12 13.56 27.79
C PRO A 227 -8.84 13.39 26.46
N VAL A 228 -8.18 12.82 25.45
CA VAL A 228 -8.78 12.55 24.12
C VAL A 228 -9.20 11.09 23.91
N GLU A 229 -9.09 10.23 24.93
CA GLU A 229 -9.44 8.80 24.81
C GLU A 229 -10.91 8.59 24.40
N ALA A 230 -11.84 9.36 24.98
CA ALA A 230 -13.26 9.27 24.67
C ALA A 230 -13.53 9.61 23.19
N ASP A 231 -12.85 10.61 22.65
CA ASP A 231 -12.98 11.01 21.25
C ASP A 231 -12.30 10.05 20.29
N PHE A 232 -11.12 9.53 20.64
CA PHE A 232 -10.48 8.46 19.88
C PHE A 232 -11.37 7.21 19.78
N ASN A 233 -12.01 6.81 20.88
CA ASN A 233 -12.96 5.69 20.90
C ASN A 233 -14.23 6.00 20.08
N ARG A 234 -14.77 7.23 20.19
CA ARG A 234 -15.91 7.75 19.40
C ARG A 234 -15.64 7.69 17.90
N ASP A 235 -14.45 8.12 17.47
CA ASP A 235 -13.98 8.14 16.08
C ASP A 235 -13.68 6.74 15.55
N MET A 236 -13.09 5.86 16.37
CA MET A 236 -12.98 4.44 16.04
C MET A 236 -14.36 3.85 15.75
N GLU A 237 -15.36 4.07 16.61
CA GLU A 237 -16.73 3.63 16.33
C GLU A 237 -17.36 4.31 15.11
N ALA A 238 -17.10 5.61 14.89
CA ALA A 238 -17.57 6.31 13.69
C ALA A 238 -17.02 5.67 12.41
N SER A 239 -15.74 5.24 12.41
CA SER A 239 -15.09 4.61 11.26
C SER A 239 -15.74 3.29 10.79
N VAL A 240 -16.60 2.67 11.60
CA VAL A 240 -17.36 1.45 11.25
C VAL A 240 -18.88 1.63 11.26
N ARG A 241 -19.38 2.86 11.47
CA ARG A 241 -20.79 3.25 11.37
C ARG A 241 -21.09 3.89 10.02
N GLY A 242 -22.35 3.87 9.59
CA GLY A 242 -22.79 4.51 8.35
C GLY A 242 -22.09 4.06 7.05
N ILE A 243 -21.31 2.96 7.07
CA ILE A 243 -20.56 2.50 5.89
C ILE A 243 -21.52 2.19 4.75
N GLY A 244 -21.34 2.93 3.64
CA GLY A 244 -22.15 2.85 2.43
C GLY A 244 -22.15 1.45 1.78
N PRO A 245 -23.20 1.13 0.99
CA PRO A 245 -23.49 -0.23 0.56
C PRO A 245 -22.35 -0.87 -0.24
N GLU A 246 -21.64 -0.12 -1.08
CA GLU A 246 -20.50 -0.62 -1.84
C GLU A 246 -19.35 -1.08 -0.93
N LEU A 247 -18.88 -0.23 -0.01
CA LEU A 247 -17.79 -0.60 0.90
C LEU A 247 -18.22 -1.72 1.85
N ARG A 248 -19.48 -1.75 2.29
CA ARG A 248 -20.05 -2.86 3.07
C ARG A 248 -20.02 -4.17 2.29
N GLN A 249 -20.46 -4.18 1.04
CA GLN A 249 -20.41 -5.35 0.17
C GLN A 249 -18.97 -5.79 -0.12
N ASN A 250 -18.05 -4.85 -0.35
CA ASN A 250 -16.65 -5.17 -0.57
C ASN A 250 -16.00 -5.80 0.67
N LEU A 251 -16.27 -5.28 1.88
CA LEU A 251 -15.81 -5.92 3.13
C LEU A 251 -16.44 -7.31 3.31
N GLN A 252 -17.72 -7.49 2.98
CA GLN A 252 -18.40 -8.79 3.01
C GLN A 252 -17.81 -9.80 2.02
N ASN A 253 -17.44 -9.35 0.81
CA ASN A 253 -16.76 -10.16 -0.20
C ASN A 253 -15.31 -10.51 0.19
N LEU A 254 -14.64 -9.66 0.97
CA LEU A 254 -13.25 -9.82 1.38
C LEU A 254 -13.06 -10.71 2.61
N PHE A 255 -13.94 -10.57 3.60
CA PHE A 255 -13.78 -11.20 4.91
C PHE A 255 -14.85 -12.26 5.21
N GLY A 256 -15.97 -12.28 4.47
CA GLY A 256 -16.98 -13.33 4.53
C GLY A 256 -17.52 -13.55 5.96
N PRO A 257 -17.49 -14.77 6.50
CA PRO A 257 -18.01 -15.07 7.84
C PRO A 257 -17.18 -14.47 8.99
N GLN A 258 -16.01 -13.87 8.71
CA GLN A 258 -15.22 -13.18 9.75
C GLN A 258 -15.82 -11.83 10.17
N ILE A 259 -16.81 -11.28 9.47
CA ILE A 259 -17.46 -10.03 9.88
C ILE A 259 -18.93 -10.22 10.29
N GLU A 260 -19.35 -9.37 11.24
CA GLU A 260 -20.74 -9.16 11.62
C GLU A 260 -21.21 -7.79 11.14
N VAL A 261 -22.40 -7.75 10.54
CA VAL A 261 -23.20 -6.53 10.38
C VAL A 261 -24.18 -6.48 11.57
N ASP A 262 -23.97 -5.54 12.49
CA ASP A 262 -24.88 -5.24 13.60
C ASP A 262 -25.55 -3.90 13.33
N GLY A 263 -26.67 -3.93 12.60
CA GLY A 263 -27.32 -2.73 12.07
C GLY A 263 -26.38 -1.93 11.16
N ASP A 264 -26.07 -0.70 11.55
CA ASP A 264 -25.16 0.16 10.79
C ASP A 264 -23.67 -0.15 11.04
N ARG A 265 -23.33 -0.86 12.13
CA ARG A 265 -21.96 -1.17 12.59
C ARG A 265 -21.37 -2.43 11.93
N LEU A 266 -20.04 -2.46 11.83
CA LEU A 266 -19.26 -3.67 11.54
C LEU A 266 -18.40 -4.11 12.75
N ARG A 267 -18.36 -5.42 13.00
CA ARG A 267 -17.45 -6.07 13.97
C ARG A 267 -16.76 -7.28 13.37
N TRP A 268 -15.67 -7.74 13.98
CA TRP A 268 -15.08 -9.06 13.70
C TRP A 268 -15.84 -10.15 14.47
N LYS A 269 -16.00 -11.31 13.85
CA LYS A 269 -16.36 -12.57 14.51
C LYS A 269 -15.09 -13.39 14.75
N PRO A 270 -14.95 -14.10 15.89
CA PRO A 270 -13.95 -15.15 16.04
C PRO A 270 -14.02 -16.12 14.86
N ALA A 271 -12.87 -16.47 14.28
CA ALA A 271 -12.83 -17.31 13.10
C ALA A 271 -13.43 -18.70 13.41
N ALA A 272 -14.61 -18.97 12.85
CA ALA A 272 -15.13 -20.33 12.77
C ALA A 272 -14.12 -21.22 12.04
N ARG A 273 -13.99 -22.50 12.45
CA ARG A 273 -13.07 -23.47 11.81
C ARG A 273 -13.33 -23.61 10.31
N ASP A 274 -14.55 -23.31 9.88
CA ASP A 274 -15.03 -23.40 8.50
C ASP A 274 -14.56 -22.22 7.61
N TYR A 275 -13.98 -21.16 8.20
CA TYR A 275 -13.48 -20.00 7.43
C TYR A 275 -12.43 -20.39 6.40
N GLU A 276 -11.53 -21.33 6.73
CA GLU A 276 -10.43 -21.73 5.85
C GLU A 276 -10.94 -22.38 4.55
N GLN A 277 -12.08 -23.08 4.64
CA GLN A 277 -12.83 -23.63 3.51
C GLN A 277 -13.61 -22.52 2.76
N ALA A 278 -14.40 -21.71 3.47
CA ALA A 278 -15.24 -20.67 2.86
C ALA A 278 -14.42 -19.61 2.10
N ALA A 279 -13.23 -19.27 2.60
CA ALA A 279 -12.35 -18.29 1.97
C ALA A 279 -11.85 -18.72 0.58
N ALA A 280 -11.74 -20.03 0.30
CA ALA A 280 -11.23 -20.57 -0.97
C ALA A 280 -11.96 -19.98 -2.19
N THR A 281 -13.29 -19.89 -2.10
CA THR A 281 -14.16 -19.45 -3.21
C THR A 281 -14.19 -17.92 -3.35
N ALA A 282 -14.21 -17.18 -2.24
CA ALA A 282 -14.26 -15.70 -2.25
C ALA A 282 -12.99 -15.05 -2.83
N ARG A 283 -11.83 -15.69 -2.64
CA ARG A 283 -10.50 -15.21 -3.07
C ARG A 283 -10.41 -14.81 -4.55
N THR A 284 -11.15 -15.48 -5.44
CA THR A 284 -11.12 -15.18 -6.89
C THR A 284 -11.72 -13.82 -7.23
N GLN A 285 -12.84 -13.46 -6.58
CA GLN A 285 -13.51 -12.17 -6.81
C GLN A 285 -12.79 -11.02 -6.08
N ALA A 286 -12.36 -11.25 -4.84
CA ALA A 286 -11.61 -10.31 -4.00
C ALA A 286 -10.37 -9.69 -4.69
N ARG A 287 -9.64 -10.50 -5.48
CA ARG A 287 -8.47 -10.03 -6.26
C ARG A 287 -8.78 -8.90 -7.24
N SER A 288 -10.03 -8.79 -7.71
CA SER A 288 -10.43 -7.78 -8.71
C SER A 288 -10.69 -6.38 -8.15
N PHE A 289 -10.84 -6.23 -6.83
CA PHE A 289 -11.13 -4.94 -6.18
C PHE A 289 -9.84 -4.13 -5.97
N PHE A 290 -8.88 -4.64 -5.20
CA PHE A 290 -7.60 -3.92 -4.97
C PHE A 290 -6.69 -3.85 -6.20
N ALA A 291 -6.94 -4.64 -7.25
CA ALA A 291 -6.28 -4.46 -8.55
C ALA A 291 -6.70 -3.13 -9.24
N ARG A 292 -7.82 -2.53 -8.82
CA ARG A 292 -8.27 -1.19 -9.23
C ARG A 292 -7.66 -0.14 -8.29
N SER A 293 -7.91 -0.22 -6.99
CA SER A 293 -7.41 0.82 -6.05
C SER A 293 -5.87 0.91 -5.94
N GLU A 294 -5.11 -0.16 -6.20
CA GLU A 294 -3.64 -0.06 -6.34
C GLU A 294 -3.19 0.50 -7.71
N ALA A 295 -4.05 0.58 -8.74
CA ALA A 295 -3.75 1.32 -9.97
C ALA A 295 -4.04 2.82 -9.76
N ASP A 296 -5.21 3.14 -9.21
CA ASP A 296 -5.65 4.52 -8.96
C ASP A 296 -4.67 5.26 -8.03
N GLN A 297 -4.33 4.67 -6.88
CA GLN A 297 -3.34 5.21 -5.92
C GLN A 297 -1.87 5.14 -6.41
N ARG A 298 -1.61 4.72 -7.66
CA ARG A 298 -0.31 4.87 -8.33
C ARG A 298 -0.29 6.04 -9.30
N ALA A 299 -1.43 6.47 -9.84
CA ALA A 299 -1.55 7.73 -10.57
C ALA A 299 -1.25 8.91 -9.63
N ASP A 300 -1.88 8.95 -8.45
CA ASP A 300 -1.68 9.99 -7.42
C ASP A 300 -0.19 10.29 -7.12
N ARG A 301 0.64 9.24 -6.99
CA ARG A 301 2.07 9.40 -6.64
C ARG A 301 2.93 9.90 -7.78
N LEU A 302 2.48 9.76 -9.02
CA LEU A 302 3.11 10.38 -10.18
C LEU A 302 2.69 11.87 -10.28
N GLY A 303 1.56 12.25 -9.67
CA GLY A 303 1.06 13.62 -9.51
C GLY A 303 2.07 14.60 -8.93
N HIS A 304 2.84 14.21 -7.89
CA HIS A 304 3.70 15.12 -7.12
C HIS A 304 5.00 15.61 -7.82
N LEU A 305 5.05 15.60 -9.16
CA LEU A 305 6.09 16.22 -9.97
C LEU A 305 5.46 17.04 -11.11
N HIS A 306 5.10 18.30 -10.83
CA HIS A 306 4.58 19.24 -11.82
C HIS A 306 5.67 20.17 -12.38
N PRO A 307 5.75 20.38 -13.71
CA PRO A 307 6.33 21.58 -14.29
C PRO A 307 5.36 22.78 -14.10
N PRO A 308 5.85 24.04 -14.21
CA PRO A 308 5.03 25.23 -13.93
C PRO A 308 3.85 25.44 -14.88
N GLU A 309 2.83 26.14 -14.38
CA GLU A 309 1.47 26.16 -14.93
C GLU A 309 1.29 27.01 -16.20
N SER A 310 1.36 26.38 -17.38
CA SER A 310 1.03 27.07 -18.64
C SER A 310 0.31 26.25 -19.72
N GLN A 311 0.23 24.92 -19.61
CA GLN A 311 -0.42 24.07 -20.62
C GLN A 311 -1.30 22.99 -19.98
N ALA A 312 -2.63 23.18 -20.01
CA ALA A 312 -3.59 22.24 -19.44
C ALA A 312 -3.64 20.90 -20.22
N ALA A 313 -3.59 20.95 -21.55
CA ALA A 313 -3.51 19.77 -22.41
C ALA A 313 -2.28 18.89 -22.07
N LEU A 314 -1.15 19.51 -21.78
CA LEU A 314 0.08 18.81 -21.39
C LEU A 314 -0.07 18.11 -20.02
N ARG A 315 -0.88 18.64 -19.10
CA ARG A 315 -1.23 17.92 -17.85
C ARG A 315 -2.04 16.67 -18.16
N SER A 316 -3.10 16.77 -18.97
CA SER A 316 -3.95 15.62 -19.35
C SER A 316 -3.13 14.50 -19.98
N ALA A 317 -2.35 14.82 -21.03
CA ALA A 317 -1.53 13.83 -21.72
C ALA A 317 -0.45 13.22 -20.80
N LEU A 318 0.06 13.95 -19.80
CA LEU A 318 0.94 13.41 -18.77
C LEU A 318 0.22 12.48 -17.79
N GLU A 319 -1.05 12.72 -17.44
CA GLU A 319 -1.84 11.78 -16.63
C GLU A 319 -2.20 10.50 -17.40
N GLU A 320 -2.65 10.65 -18.64
CA GLU A 320 -2.97 9.53 -19.55
C GLU A 320 -1.73 8.64 -19.76
N ALA A 321 -0.56 9.25 -19.99
CA ALA A 321 0.71 8.54 -20.08
C ALA A 321 1.06 7.74 -18.81
N ARG A 322 0.77 8.26 -17.60
CA ARG A 322 1.06 7.56 -16.33
C ARG A 322 0.21 6.30 -16.17
N VAL A 323 -1.08 6.37 -16.52
CA VAL A 323 -2.02 5.24 -16.42
C VAL A 323 -1.58 4.08 -17.32
N GLU A 324 -1.23 4.39 -18.56
CA GLU A 324 -0.82 3.38 -19.55
C GLU A 324 0.57 2.80 -19.25
N ILE A 325 1.53 3.62 -18.78
CA ILE A 325 2.84 3.12 -18.29
C ILE A 325 2.64 2.21 -17.08
N ALA A 326 1.67 2.49 -16.20
CA ALA A 326 1.32 1.59 -15.11
C ALA A 326 0.68 0.28 -15.61
N ALA A 327 -0.04 0.28 -16.75
CA ALA A 327 -0.51 -0.94 -17.40
C ALA A 327 0.64 -1.80 -17.95
N VAL A 328 1.63 -1.19 -18.59
CA VAL A 328 2.88 -1.84 -19.01
C VAL A 328 3.64 -2.42 -17.82
N ALA A 329 3.82 -1.63 -16.76
CA ALA A 329 4.55 -2.04 -15.57
C ALA A 329 3.87 -3.17 -14.79
N ALA A 330 2.55 -3.34 -14.96
CA ALA A 330 1.77 -4.46 -14.44
C ALA A 330 1.73 -5.68 -15.38
N GLY A 331 2.35 -5.61 -16.57
CA GLY A 331 2.31 -6.67 -17.58
C GLY A 331 0.93 -6.84 -18.24
N ARG A 332 0.04 -5.85 -18.12
CA ARG A 332 -1.29 -5.83 -18.77
C ARG A 332 -1.23 -5.38 -20.22
N LYS A 333 -0.08 -4.86 -20.64
CA LYS A 333 0.23 -4.25 -21.94
C LYS A 333 1.71 -4.48 -22.24
N PRO A 334 2.13 -4.77 -23.48
CA PRO A 334 3.57 -4.84 -23.82
C PRO A 334 4.29 -3.51 -23.69
N LEU A 335 3.63 -2.46 -24.16
CA LEU A 335 4.20 -1.23 -24.66
C LEU A 335 3.22 -0.08 -24.44
N PHE A 336 3.73 1.08 -24.11
CA PHE A 336 3.01 2.34 -24.14
C PHE A 336 3.83 3.35 -24.96
N HIS A 337 3.11 4.24 -25.62
CA HIS A 337 3.61 5.33 -26.42
C HIS A 337 2.63 6.50 -26.36
N GLU A 338 3.11 7.72 -26.19
CA GLU A 338 2.33 8.95 -26.44
C GLU A 338 3.21 10.08 -26.98
N GLN A 339 2.60 10.97 -27.78
CA GLN A 339 3.22 12.22 -28.23
C GLN A 339 2.96 13.33 -27.21
N LEU A 340 4.01 13.80 -26.55
CA LEU A 340 3.92 14.79 -25.48
C LEU A 340 4.58 16.10 -25.92
N ALA A 341 3.75 17.01 -26.44
CA ALA A 341 4.12 18.33 -26.92
C ALA A 341 4.59 19.28 -25.79
N MET A 342 5.77 18.99 -25.22
CA MET A 342 6.40 19.78 -24.16
C MET A 342 6.94 21.13 -24.69
N ALA A 343 6.55 22.24 -24.06
CA ALA A 343 7.25 23.51 -24.23
C ALA A 343 8.74 23.36 -23.86
N GLY A 344 9.65 23.77 -24.74
CA GLY A 344 11.10 23.61 -24.57
C GLY A 344 11.72 22.35 -25.21
N GLY A 345 10.94 21.56 -25.98
CA GLY A 345 11.46 20.49 -26.83
C GLY A 345 11.86 19.21 -26.07
N GLN A 346 12.91 18.53 -26.55
CA GLN A 346 13.26 17.16 -26.12
C GLN A 346 13.83 17.08 -24.69
N ALA A 347 14.53 18.11 -24.22
CA ALA A 347 15.28 18.05 -22.95
C ALA A 347 14.38 17.86 -21.70
N PRO A 348 13.23 18.55 -21.55
CA PRO A 348 12.24 18.26 -20.53
C PRO A 348 11.75 16.79 -20.53
N LEU A 349 11.46 16.23 -21.70
CA LEU A 349 10.92 14.87 -21.82
C LEU A 349 11.99 13.81 -21.51
N ALA A 350 13.23 14.03 -21.95
CA ALA A 350 14.38 13.20 -21.59
C ALA A 350 14.69 13.23 -20.09
N ARG A 351 14.41 14.35 -19.39
CA ARG A 351 14.46 14.41 -17.93
C ARG A 351 13.33 13.59 -17.30
N LEU A 352 12.09 13.78 -17.74
CA LEU A 352 10.92 13.05 -17.26
C LEU A 352 11.12 11.54 -17.33
N ALA A 353 11.58 11.02 -18.48
CA ALA A 353 11.86 9.60 -18.67
C ALA A 353 12.95 9.08 -17.70
N ARG A 354 14.04 9.83 -17.46
CA ARG A 354 15.06 9.44 -16.47
C ARG A 354 14.50 9.42 -15.05
N ASP A 355 13.65 10.37 -14.69
CA ASP A 355 13.08 10.47 -13.35
C ASP A 355 12.02 9.36 -13.12
N TRP A 356 11.18 9.05 -14.12
CA TRP A 356 10.24 7.92 -14.06
C TRP A 356 10.93 6.55 -14.15
N GLN A 357 12.06 6.40 -14.86
CA GLN A 357 12.80 5.12 -14.91
C GLN A 357 13.28 4.66 -13.52
N ARG A 358 13.50 5.58 -12.58
CA ARG A 358 13.85 5.25 -11.17
C ARG A 358 12.66 4.73 -10.36
N LEU A 359 11.43 4.95 -10.82
CA LEU A 359 10.18 4.57 -10.13
C LEU A 359 9.60 3.24 -10.66
N LEU A 360 9.98 2.83 -11.87
CA LEU A 360 9.50 1.62 -12.50
C LEU A 360 10.21 0.34 -12.00
N PRO A 361 9.56 -0.83 -12.05
CA PRO A 361 10.20 -2.10 -11.69
C PRO A 361 11.45 -2.38 -12.55
N ALA A 362 12.45 -3.07 -11.99
CA ALA A 362 13.72 -3.35 -12.67
C ALA A 362 13.58 -4.12 -14.01
N GLY A 363 12.47 -4.83 -14.21
CA GLY A 363 12.11 -5.50 -15.47
C GLY A 363 11.36 -4.65 -16.49
N ILE A 364 11.18 -3.33 -16.27
CA ILE A 364 10.45 -2.40 -17.15
C ILE A 364 11.41 -1.30 -17.62
N ARG A 365 11.24 -0.83 -18.86
CA ARG A 365 12.02 0.27 -19.43
C ARG A 365 11.13 1.43 -19.81
N ILE A 366 11.66 2.65 -19.68
CA ILE A 366 11.06 3.88 -20.20
C ILE A 366 12.15 4.73 -20.86
N LYS A 367 11.81 5.36 -21.99
CA LYS A 367 12.69 6.26 -22.75
C LYS A 367 11.86 7.37 -23.37
N ALA A 368 12.42 8.58 -23.42
CA ALA A 368 11.95 9.62 -24.33
C ALA A 368 12.82 9.62 -25.59
N ASP A 369 12.22 9.94 -26.73
CA ASP A 369 12.93 10.18 -27.97
C ASP A 369 12.12 11.17 -28.81
N GLY A 370 12.73 12.25 -29.28
CA GLY A 370 11.97 13.40 -29.77
C GLY A 370 11.05 13.98 -28.69
N ASP A 371 9.82 14.25 -29.09
CA ASP A 371 8.63 14.62 -28.31
C ASP A 371 7.79 13.42 -27.85
N HIS A 372 8.27 12.19 -28.07
CA HIS A 372 7.53 10.96 -27.77
C HIS A 372 8.07 10.24 -26.52
N LEU A 373 7.16 9.71 -25.70
CA LEU A 373 7.46 8.97 -24.48
C LEU A 373 7.03 7.52 -24.60
N TYR A 374 7.96 6.60 -24.35
CA TYR A 374 7.80 5.16 -24.55
C TYR A 374 8.05 4.42 -23.23
N ALA A 375 7.22 3.45 -22.86
CA ALA A 375 7.57 2.45 -21.83
C ALA A 375 7.20 1.04 -22.27
N TRP A 376 8.01 0.04 -21.94
CA TRP A 376 7.77 -1.34 -22.36
C TRP A 376 8.26 -2.37 -21.35
N ASN A 377 7.69 -3.57 -21.43
CA ASN A 377 8.08 -4.76 -20.67
C ASN A 377 8.90 -5.69 -21.60
N PRO A 378 10.24 -5.71 -21.54
CA PRO A 378 11.06 -6.50 -22.45
C PRO A 378 10.80 -8.01 -22.38
N ALA A 379 10.24 -8.52 -21.27
CA ALA A 379 9.93 -9.94 -21.10
C ALA A 379 8.55 -10.37 -21.65
N LEU A 380 7.72 -9.40 -22.08
CA LEU A 380 6.50 -9.65 -22.86
C LEU A 380 6.76 -9.39 -24.35
N VAL A 381 7.29 -8.21 -24.70
CA VAL A 381 7.66 -7.88 -26.09
C VAL A 381 8.66 -8.91 -26.64
N GLY A 382 9.64 -9.31 -25.84
CA GLY A 382 10.64 -10.33 -26.21
C GLY A 382 10.12 -11.75 -26.42
N ARG A 383 8.81 -12.02 -26.22
CA ARG A 383 8.20 -13.31 -26.58
C ARG A 383 7.71 -13.36 -28.03
N LEU A 384 7.53 -12.19 -28.65
CA LEU A 384 6.81 -12.01 -29.91
C LEU A 384 7.56 -11.11 -30.91
N ALA A 385 8.61 -10.42 -30.44
CA ALA A 385 9.64 -9.85 -31.28
C ALA A 385 10.38 -10.94 -32.10
N ALA A 386 10.69 -10.63 -33.36
CA ALA A 386 11.45 -11.51 -34.23
C ALA A 386 12.88 -11.71 -33.72
N PRO A 387 13.41 -12.96 -33.69
CA PRO A 387 14.78 -13.25 -33.30
C PRO A 387 15.80 -12.47 -34.17
N GLY A 388 16.89 -12.00 -33.54
CA GLY A 388 18.02 -11.38 -34.23
C GLY A 388 17.92 -9.87 -34.52
N ARG A 389 16.74 -9.24 -34.44
CA ARG A 389 16.59 -7.77 -34.53
C ARG A 389 16.56 -7.13 -33.12
N PRO A 390 17.19 -5.95 -32.89
CA PRO A 390 17.09 -5.26 -31.61
C PRO A 390 15.63 -4.91 -31.27
N LEU A 391 15.23 -5.16 -30.01
CA LEU A 391 13.85 -5.04 -29.54
C LEU A 391 13.25 -3.63 -29.77
N TRP A 392 14.08 -2.61 -29.63
CA TRP A 392 13.70 -1.20 -29.76
C TRP A 392 13.29 -0.81 -31.19
N ASP A 393 13.84 -1.49 -32.20
CA ASP A 393 13.59 -1.18 -33.61
C ASP A 393 12.31 -1.86 -34.13
N GLN A 394 11.79 -2.84 -33.38
CA GLN A 394 10.53 -3.55 -33.66
C GLN A 394 9.33 -2.85 -33.00
N VAL A 395 9.59 -2.15 -31.88
CA VAL A 395 8.63 -1.34 -31.10
C VAL A 395 8.19 -0.05 -31.81
N ARG A 396 8.67 0.22 -33.03
CA ARG A 396 8.64 1.54 -33.68
C ARG A 396 8.08 1.58 -35.11
N GLU A 397 7.49 0.50 -35.62
CA GLU A 397 7.23 0.38 -37.06
C GLU A 397 6.14 1.34 -37.60
N HIS A 398 6.33 1.79 -38.85
CA HIS A 398 5.52 2.78 -39.57
C HIS A 398 4.70 2.13 -40.72
N ALA A 399 3.75 2.88 -41.27
CA ALA A 399 3.03 2.55 -42.50
C ALA A 399 3.94 2.65 -43.74
N ALA A 400 3.52 2.04 -44.86
CA ALA A 400 4.26 2.05 -46.13
C ALA A 400 4.46 3.45 -46.75
N ASN A 401 3.70 4.46 -46.32
CA ASN A 401 3.86 5.87 -46.70
C ASN A 401 4.60 6.71 -45.64
N GLY A 402 5.24 6.07 -44.65
CA GLY A 402 6.02 6.71 -43.58
C GLY A 402 5.20 7.21 -42.38
N ARG A 403 3.87 7.24 -42.44
CA ARG A 403 3.02 7.70 -41.31
C ARG A 403 2.95 6.65 -40.19
N TRP A 404 2.81 7.11 -38.94
CA TRP A 404 2.97 6.28 -37.73
C TRP A 404 1.70 5.49 -37.37
N LEU A 405 1.80 4.16 -37.21
CA LEU A 405 0.71 3.24 -36.88
C LEU A 405 0.44 3.18 -35.35
N GLY A 406 -0.23 4.20 -34.80
CA GLY A 406 -0.36 4.45 -33.37
C GLY A 406 -1.42 3.70 -32.55
N TYR A 407 -1.38 3.92 -31.23
CA TYR A 407 -2.26 3.29 -30.23
C TYR A 407 -3.23 4.30 -29.58
N GLY A 408 -4.11 4.94 -30.37
CA GLY A 408 -5.01 6.00 -29.89
C GLY A 408 -4.28 7.30 -29.47
N ILE A 409 -4.96 8.33 -28.94
CA ILE A 409 -6.41 8.57 -28.87
C ILE A 409 -6.75 9.96 -29.47
N HIS A 410 -6.48 10.18 -30.76
CA HIS A 410 -6.90 11.41 -31.46
C HIS A 410 -7.98 11.16 -32.51
N MET A 411 -9.21 10.94 -32.05
CA MET A 411 -10.41 10.74 -32.90
C MET A 411 -11.03 12.04 -33.45
N PHE A 412 -10.47 13.20 -33.11
CA PHE A 412 -11.15 14.51 -33.17
C PHE A 412 -10.98 15.31 -34.48
N GLU A 413 -10.30 14.79 -35.50
CA GLU A 413 -10.28 15.41 -36.83
C GLU A 413 -11.66 15.34 -37.52
N PRO A 414 -12.18 16.42 -38.12
CA PRO A 414 -13.30 16.37 -39.05
C PRO A 414 -12.93 15.65 -40.36
N GLY A 415 -13.80 14.80 -40.89
CA GLY A 415 -13.60 14.10 -42.17
C GLY A 415 -14.15 12.68 -42.20
N ALA A 416 -14.08 12.03 -43.37
CA ALA A 416 -14.47 10.62 -43.55
C ALA A 416 -13.69 9.68 -42.62
N LYS A 417 -14.25 8.52 -42.31
CA LYS A 417 -13.75 7.57 -41.30
C LYS A 417 -13.60 6.16 -41.89
N SER A 418 -12.92 5.26 -41.18
CA SER A 418 -13.04 3.81 -41.42
C SER A 418 -12.95 3.01 -40.12
N ARG A 419 -13.37 1.76 -40.20
CA ARG A 419 -13.37 0.73 -39.15
C ARG A 419 -12.24 -0.27 -39.38
N VAL A 420 -11.59 -0.73 -38.30
CA VAL A 420 -10.69 -1.90 -38.34
C VAL A 420 -10.90 -2.84 -37.16
N THR A 421 -10.78 -4.12 -37.46
CA THR A 421 -10.91 -5.29 -36.58
C THR A 421 -9.62 -6.11 -36.57
N ILE A 422 -9.31 -6.79 -35.47
CA ILE A 422 -8.08 -7.58 -35.22
C ILE A 422 -8.47 -9.01 -34.82
N HIS A 423 -7.79 -10.05 -35.32
CA HIS A 423 -8.21 -11.47 -35.14
C HIS A 423 -7.06 -12.43 -34.78
N ALA A 424 -7.20 -13.27 -33.75
CA ALA A 424 -6.31 -14.36 -33.39
C ALA A 424 -6.13 -15.42 -34.52
N PRO A 425 -5.20 -16.40 -34.42
CA PRO A 425 -4.74 -17.18 -35.58
C PRO A 425 -5.70 -18.32 -35.94
N ASP A 426 -6.76 -18.49 -35.14
CA ASP A 426 -7.98 -19.26 -35.35
C ASP A 426 -9.07 -18.44 -36.11
N GLY A 427 -8.80 -17.17 -36.43
CA GLY A 427 -9.73 -16.21 -37.05
C GLY A 427 -10.58 -15.39 -36.06
N ARG A 428 -10.45 -15.62 -34.76
CA ARG A 428 -11.31 -15.03 -33.71
C ARG A 428 -10.93 -13.59 -33.40
N LEU A 429 -11.89 -12.66 -33.46
CA LEU A 429 -11.68 -11.25 -33.10
C LEU A 429 -11.10 -11.09 -31.66
N VAL A 430 -10.18 -10.14 -31.50
CA VAL A 430 -9.48 -9.81 -30.23
C VAL A 430 -9.29 -8.31 -30.00
N ALA A 431 -9.39 -7.46 -31.03
CA ALA A 431 -9.21 -6.01 -30.91
C ALA A 431 -9.79 -5.25 -32.12
N GLY A 432 -9.65 -3.92 -32.14
CA GLY A 432 -10.03 -3.05 -33.24
C GLY A 432 -9.94 -1.57 -32.87
N PHE A 433 -10.08 -0.68 -33.85
CA PHE A 433 -10.39 0.74 -33.62
C PHE A 433 -11.13 1.36 -34.81
N ILE A 434 -11.80 2.48 -34.58
CA ILE A 434 -12.33 3.38 -35.62
C ILE A 434 -11.40 4.59 -35.66
N ALA A 435 -11.11 5.11 -36.85
CA ALA A 435 -10.23 6.27 -37.00
C ALA A 435 -10.64 7.15 -38.20
N PRO A 436 -10.08 8.36 -38.34
CA PRO A 436 -10.13 9.10 -39.61
C PRO A 436 -9.70 8.21 -40.78
N ARG A 437 -10.28 8.38 -41.97
CA ARG A 437 -10.01 7.56 -43.18
C ARG A 437 -8.63 7.79 -43.81
N ALA A 438 -7.85 8.72 -43.25
CA ALA A 438 -6.42 8.87 -43.52
C ALA A 438 -5.55 8.13 -42.48
N HIS A 439 -6.15 7.71 -41.37
CA HIS A 439 -5.55 7.21 -40.13
C HIS A 439 -6.09 5.79 -39.78
N ASP A 440 -6.72 5.09 -40.72
CA ASP A 440 -7.62 3.96 -40.44
C ASP A 440 -6.97 2.58 -40.40
N GLU A 441 -6.01 2.29 -41.27
CA GLU A 441 -5.10 1.13 -41.09
C GLU A 441 -4.11 1.35 -39.92
N LEU A 442 -4.15 2.54 -39.33
CA LEU A 442 -3.07 3.22 -38.62
C LEU A 442 -3.31 3.49 -37.12
N TYR A 443 -4.53 3.85 -36.69
CA TYR A 443 -5.09 3.77 -35.29
C TYR A 443 -5.92 2.47 -34.56
N ALA A 444 -6.35 0.21 -35.09
CA ALA A 444 -5.90 -1.02 -35.92
C ALA A 444 -4.61 -1.72 -35.46
N ALA A 445 -3.62 -1.89 -36.36
CA ALA A 445 -2.48 -2.81 -36.25
C ALA A 445 -1.68 -2.69 -34.94
N ALA A 446 -1.63 -1.52 -34.31
CA ALA A 446 -1.01 -1.35 -32.98
C ALA A 446 -1.79 -2.14 -31.90
N ARG A 447 -3.13 -2.10 -31.95
CA ARG A 447 -4.05 -2.88 -31.10
C ARG A 447 -3.96 -4.39 -31.39
N ALA A 448 -3.39 -4.80 -32.52
CA ALA A 448 -3.08 -6.22 -32.81
C ALA A 448 -1.96 -6.76 -31.93
N ARG A 449 -0.83 -6.05 -31.95
CA ARG A 449 0.40 -6.46 -31.25
C ARG A 449 0.21 -6.37 -29.74
N ASP A 450 -0.41 -5.29 -29.26
CA ASP A 450 -0.83 -5.14 -27.86
C ASP A 450 -1.58 -6.33 -27.26
N TRP A 451 -2.56 -6.88 -27.99
CA TRP A 451 -3.32 -8.04 -27.56
C TRP A 451 -2.55 -9.36 -27.76
N THR A 452 -1.78 -9.45 -28.85
CA THR A 452 -0.86 -10.57 -29.11
C THR A 452 0.12 -10.74 -27.94
N GLU A 453 0.64 -9.63 -27.41
CA GLU A 453 1.66 -9.59 -26.36
C GLU A 453 1.11 -9.60 -24.93
N ALA A 454 -0.16 -9.24 -24.73
CA ALA A 454 -0.87 -9.50 -23.48
C ALA A 454 -1.24 -10.99 -23.30
N THR A 455 -1.40 -11.74 -24.41
CA THR A 455 -1.95 -13.12 -24.39
C THR A 455 -0.97 -14.22 -24.81
N GLY A 456 0.08 -13.91 -25.57
CA GLY A 456 1.04 -14.90 -26.08
C GLY A 456 0.56 -15.67 -27.32
N ILE A 457 -0.41 -15.13 -28.07
CA ILE A 457 -1.07 -15.78 -29.21
C ILE A 457 -1.12 -14.77 -30.36
N LEU A 458 -0.72 -15.14 -31.59
CA LEU A 458 -0.62 -14.22 -32.75
C LEU A 458 -1.97 -13.61 -33.16
N HIS A 459 -2.03 -12.32 -33.53
CA HIS A 459 -3.24 -11.68 -34.05
C HIS A 459 -3.02 -10.86 -35.37
N THR A 460 -3.97 -10.98 -36.30
CA THR A 460 -4.12 -10.41 -37.67
C THR A 460 -5.15 -9.26 -37.71
N TYR A 461 -5.56 -8.72 -38.88
CA TYR A 461 -6.60 -7.67 -38.98
C TYR A 461 -7.33 -7.51 -40.34
N GLU A 462 -8.48 -6.81 -40.32
CA GLU A 462 -9.38 -6.51 -41.46
C GLU A 462 -9.88 -5.05 -41.41
N ILE A 463 -9.89 -4.34 -42.56
CA ILE A 463 -10.23 -2.91 -42.67
C ILE A 463 -11.48 -2.67 -43.52
N GLN A 464 -12.36 -1.77 -43.08
CA GLN A 464 -13.61 -1.40 -43.76
C GLN A 464 -13.82 0.12 -43.76
N SER A 465 -13.73 0.75 -44.93
CA SER A 465 -14.10 2.15 -45.17
C SER A 465 -15.53 2.49 -44.75
N LEU A 466 -15.75 3.72 -44.26
CA LEU A 466 -17.05 4.31 -43.93
C LEU A 466 -17.31 5.59 -44.76
#